data_AF-A0A4Q3LKW6-F1
#
_entry.id   AF-A0A4Q3LKW6-F1
#
_cell.length_a   1.000
_cell.length_b   1.000
_cell.length_c   1.000
_cell.angle_alpha   90.00
_cell.angle_beta   90.00
_cell.angle_gamma   90.00
#
_symmetry.space_group_name_H-M   'P 1'
#
loop_
_entity.id
_entity.type
_entity.pdbx_description
1 polymer ?
#
loop_
_entity_poly.entity_id
_entity_poly.type
_entity_poly.pdbx_seq_one_letter_code
_entity_poly.pdbx_strand_id
1 'polypeptide(L)'
;MAQYRSRIHPVVLYLVLGFAASGAIAQATNASRAEERAEAQRLARELRELEAEVRKREAQAKAAEQASAQAETKARAKVEAEVRAAEAARAAAEKREKEEAALRIAPFAALAVGTEVIHHGWARDADSLAAAEKLAIQNCERAGKNCSVVLAWSGNGCGTYRSSKDGDVYGWGTARLINEAASAAFDDASRRSKGRASSNIVQTCNTRKTSAPLEVLVRKPANIGGPGACLLQYEVNFEDQRGDWVGRFYSPVYQLEGADCPRKVGDGEFDVYFKAVPGSRSSTEEAMKLDPSGKGLRMAEEFRAWLATKRSPVAGTVMRNIGDATTTKVTPKAMKELVENVSILDAGMDKSVLRRVFPLCFDFKPAGVTPVATHGAEHCRNWIR
;
A
#
# COMPACT_ATOMS: atom_id res chain seq x y z
N MET A 1 -54.82 -46.88 143.76
CA MET A 1 -56.27 -46.75 143.48
C MET A 1 -56.41 -45.84 142.27
N ALA A 2 -56.68 -46.42 141.10
CA ALA A 2 -57.99 -46.45 140.43
C ALA A 2 -58.04 -45.35 139.33
N GLN A 3 -57.57 -45.66 138.12
CA GLN A 3 -58.41 -46.04 136.97
C GLN A 3 -59.51 -45.03 136.64
N TYR A 4 -59.24 -44.13 135.69
CA TYR A 4 -60.28 -43.46 134.91
C TYR A 4 -59.96 -43.61 133.41
N ARG A 5 -60.60 -44.61 132.79
CA ARG A 5 -60.68 -44.78 131.34
C ARG A 5 -61.69 -43.76 130.80
N SER A 6 -61.19 -42.72 130.13
CA SER A 6 -62.01 -41.81 129.33
C SER A 6 -62.15 -42.35 127.92
N ARG A 7 -63.39 -42.60 127.50
CA ARG A 7 -63.81 -43.03 126.16
C ARG A 7 -63.68 -41.85 125.20
N ILE A 8 -62.84 -41.98 124.18
CA ILE A 8 -62.83 -41.08 123.02
C ILE A 8 -63.94 -41.55 122.05
N HIS A 9 -64.85 -40.64 121.72
CA HIS A 9 -66.00 -40.84 120.83
C HIS A 9 -65.57 -41.07 119.36
N PRO A 10 -66.21 -42.00 118.61
CA PRO A 10 -65.88 -42.32 117.22
C PRO A 10 -66.18 -41.21 116.19
N VAL A 11 -66.74 -40.06 116.60
CA VAL A 11 -67.03 -38.92 115.70
C VAL A 11 -65.78 -38.08 115.43
N VAL A 12 -64.80 -38.07 116.33
CA VAL A 12 -63.55 -37.28 116.16
C VAL A 12 -62.59 -37.95 115.17
N LEU A 13 -62.67 -39.28 115.00
CA LEU A 13 -61.81 -40.01 114.06
C LEU A 13 -62.23 -39.79 112.59
N TYR A 14 -63.52 -39.60 112.30
CA TYR A 14 -64.02 -39.33 110.94
C TYR A 14 -63.76 -37.89 110.48
N LEU A 15 -63.76 -36.90 111.39
CA LEU A 15 -63.39 -35.52 111.05
C LEU A 15 -61.88 -35.38 110.77
N VAL A 16 -61.02 -36.08 111.50
CA VAL A 16 -59.57 -36.06 111.24
C VAL A 16 -59.20 -36.79 109.93
N LEU A 17 -59.90 -37.87 109.57
CA LEU A 17 -59.68 -38.58 108.30
C LEU A 17 -60.25 -37.84 107.08
N GLY A 18 -61.36 -37.10 107.23
CA GLY A 18 -61.92 -36.27 106.15
C GLY A 18 -61.08 -35.03 105.79
N PHE A 19 -60.46 -34.37 106.77
CA PHE A 19 -59.54 -33.25 106.53
C PHE A 19 -58.19 -33.70 105.94
N ALA A 20 -57.70 -34.90 106.32
CA ALA A 20 -56.49 -35.47 105.72
C ALA A 20 -56.70 -35.89 104.24
N ALA A 21 -57.85 -36.46 103.91
CA ALA A 21 -58.18 -36.84 102.52
C ALA A 21 -58.42 -35.60 101.62
N SER A 22 -59.07 -34.55 102.14
CA SER A 22 -59.31 -33.31 101.40
C SER A 22 -58.03 -32.51 101.16
N GLY A 23 -57.10 -32.51 102.14
CA GLY A 23 -55.78 -31.91 101.99
C GLY A 23 -54.90 -32.63 100.97
N ALA A 24 -54.96 -33.96 100.92
CA ALA A 24 -54.23 -34.78 99.94
C ALA A 24 -54.72 -34.58 98.50
N ILE A 25 -56.04 -34.45 98.28
CA ILE A 25 -56.62 -34.18 96.95
C ILE A 25 -56.31 -32.74 96.49
N ALA A 26 -56.31 -31.76 97.40
CA ALA A 26 -55.90 -30.39 97.11
C ALA A 26 -54.39 -30.27 96.82
N GLN A 27 -53.55 -31.04 97.51
CA GLN A 27 -52.11 -31.12 97.20
C GLN A 27 -51.83 -31.82 95.87
N ALA A 28 -52.53 -32.91 95.55
CA ALA A 28 -52.39 -33.62 94.27
C ALA A 28 -52.82 -32.76 93.07
N THR A 29 -53.91 -31.99 93.19
CA THR A 29 -54.37 -31.07 92.14
C THR A 29 -53.47 -29.85 91.98
N ASN A 30 -52.89 -29.33 93.07
CA ASN A 30 -51.89 -28.26 92.99
C ASN A 30 -50.56 -28.75 92.39
N ALA A 31 -50.16 -29.99 92.66
CA ALA A 31 -48.97 -30.61 92.06
C ALA A 31 -49.15 -30.82 90.54
N SER A 32 -50.29 -31.36 90.11
CA SER A 32 -50.62 -31.50 88.68
C SER A 32 -50.65 -30.16 87.94
N ARG A 33 -51.25 -29.11 88.54
CA ARG A 33 -51.23 -27.76 87.96
C ARG A 33 -49.83 -27.12 87.92
N ALA A 34 -48.94 -27.50 88.83
CA ALA A 34 -47.56 -27.02 88.83
C ALA A 34 -46.75 -27.68 87.70
N GLU A 35 -46.99 -28.96 87.44
CA GLU A 35 -46.38 -29.71 86.33
C GLU A 35 -46.84 -29.18 84.96
N GLU A 36 -48.15 -28.97 84.78
CA GLU A 36 -48.71 -28.34 83.57
C GLU A 36 -48.12 -26.94 83.31
N ARG A 37 -47.94 -26.13 84.36
CA ARG A 37 -47.31 -24.81 84.24
C ARG A 37 -45.83 -24.90 83.88
N ALA A 38 -45.09 -25.87 84.42
CA ALA A 38 -43.69 -26.09 84.10
C ALA A 38 -43.52 -26.56 82.65
N GLU A 39 -44.40 -27.45 82.17
CA GLU A 39 -44.44 -27.89 80.78
C GLU A 39 -44.81 -26.74 79.83
N ALA A 40 -45.84 -25.95 80.15
CA ALA A 40 -46.20 -24.77 79.37
C ALA A 40 -45.06 -23.75 79.30
N GLN A 41 -44.33 -23.53 80.38
CA GLN A 41 -43.15 -22.66 80.40
C GLN A 41 -41.97 -23.23 79.60
N ARG A 42 -41.82 -24.55 79.55
CA ARG A 42 -40.82 -25.22 78.72
C ARG A 42 -41.17 -25.07 77.24
N LEU A 43 -42.40 -25.38 76.85
CA LEU A 43 -42.88 -25.22 75.47
C LEU A 43 -42.82 -23.76 75.01
N ALA A 44 -43.15 -22.80 75.87
CA ALA A 44 -43.03 -21.38 75.56
C ALA A 44 -41.57 -20.93 75.35
N ARG A 45 -40.60 -21.56 76.03
CA ARG A 45 -39.17 -21.33 75.79
C ARG A 45 -38.73 -21.94 74.47
N GLU A 46 -39.08 -23.20 74.22
CA GLU A 46 -38.79 -23.90 72.96
C GLU A 46 -39.38 -23.15 71.75
N LEU A 47 -40.61 -22.63 71.86
CA LEU A 47 -41.24 -21.82 70.81
C LEU A 47 -40.47 -20.51 70.55
N ARG A 48 -40.05 -19.80 71.60
CA ARG A 48 -39.25 -18.56 71.44
C ARG A 48 -37.88 -18.84 70.82
N GLU A 49 -37.26 -19.96 71.16
CA GLU A 49 -36.00 -20.38 70.56
C GLU A 49 -36.17 -20.69 69.07
N LEU A 50 -37.23 -21.42 68.71
CA LEU A 50 -37.58 -21.69 67.31
C LEU A 50 -37.90 -20.40 66.53
N GLU A 51 -38.69 -19.48 67.10
CA GLU A 51 -38.97 -18.19 66.48
C GLU A 51 -37.70 -17.36 66.26
N ALA A 52 -36.77 -17.36 67.22
CA ALA A 52 -35.48 -16.70 67.08
C ALA A 52 -34.61 -17.34 66.00
N GLU A 53 -34.61 -18.68 65.90
CA GLU A 53 -33.89 -19.40 64.85
C GLU A 53 -34.47 -19.13 63.46
N VAL A 54 -35.81 -19.12 63.32
CA VAL A 54 -36.48 -18.76 62.07
C VAL A 54 -36.11 -17.34 61.65
N ARG A 55 -36.19 -16.35 62.55
CA ARG A 55 -35.78 -14.96 62.26
C ARG A 55 -34.30 -14.87 61.84
N LYS A 56 -33.43 -15.66 62.47
CA LYS A 56 -32.01 -15.73 62.12
C LYS A 56 -31.82 -16.29 60.70
N ARG A 57 -32.51 -17.38 60.35
CA ARG A 57 -32.45 -17.99 59.01
C ARG A 57 -33.03 -17.05 57.95
N GLU A 58 -34.12 -16.35 58.23
CA GLU A 58 -34.68 -15.33 57.34
C GLU A 58 -33.72 -14.17 57.09
N ALA A 59 -33.05 -13.68 58.14
CA ALA A 59 -32.04 -12.64 58.01
C ALA A 59 -30.83 -13.12 57.18
N GLN A 60 -30.38 -14.35 57.38
CA GLN A 60 -29.31 -14.97 56.58
C GLN A 60 -29.71 -15.14 55.11
N ALA A 61 -30.94 -15.59 54.84
CA ALA A 61 -31.46 -15.73 53.48
C ALA A 61 -31.52 -14.37 52.76
N LYS A 62 -32.03 -13.32 53.42
CA LYS A 62 -32.05 -11.95 52.86
C LYS A 62 -30.65 -11.41 52.61
N ALA A 63 -29.70 -11.66 53.52
CA ALA A 63 -28.31 -11.26 53.33
C ALA A 63 -27.65 -11.99 52.15
N ALA A 64 -27.95 -13.28 51.96
CA ALA A 64 -27.47 -14.07 50.83
C ALA A 64 -28.06 -13.58 49.50
N GLU A 65 -29.36 -13.26 49.47
CA GLU A 65 -30.03 -12.68 48.29
C GLU A 65 -29.42 -11.32 47.90
N GLN A 66 -29.21 -10.43 48.88
CA GLN A 66 -28.55 -9.14 48.65
C GLN A 66 -27.11 -9.31 48.15
N ALA A 67 -26.35 -10.24 48.72
CA ALA A 67 -24.99 -10.55 48.27
C ALA A 67 -24.97 -11.08 46.83
N SER A 68 -25.93 -11.93 46.46
CA SER A 68 -26.07 -12.45 45.09
C SER A 68 -26.41 -11.31 44.11
N ALA A 69 -27.37 -10.44 44.44
CA ALA A 69 -27.74 -9.30 43.61
C ALA A 69 -26.58 -8.30 43.42
N GLN A 70 -25.79 -8.06 44.47
CA GLN A 70 -24.57 -7.25 44.39
C GLN A 70 -23.51 -7.90 43.51
N ALA A 71 -23.32 -9.23 43.62
CA ALA A 71 -22.38 -9.97 42.79
C ALA A 71 -22.78 -9.91 41.30
N GLU A 72 -24.06 -10.08 40.98
CA GLU A 72 -24.58 -9.95 39.62
C GLU A 72 -24.40 -8.53 39.06
N THR A 73 -24.70 -7.51 39.86
CA THR A 73 -24.51 -6.10 39.45
C THR A 73 -23.04 -5.81 39.16
N LYS A 74 -22.14 -6.29 40.03
CA LYS A 74 -20.69 -6.16 39.83
C LYS A 74 -20.20 -6.92 38.60
N ALA A 75 -20.74 -8.11 38.34
CA ALA A 75 -20.42 -8.89 37.15
C ALA A 75 -20.88 -8.18 35.87
N ARG A 76 -22.11 -7.64 35.85
CA ARG A 76 -22.63 -6.85 34.72
C ARG A 76 -21.77 -5.61 34.45
N ALA A 77 -21.44 -4.84 35.50
CA ALA A 77 -20.59 -3.66 35.36
C ALA A 77 -19.19 -4.00 34.81
N LYS A 78 -18.63 -5.16 35.21
CA LYS A 78 -17.36 -5.65 34.67
C LYS A 78 -17.47 -5.97 33.18
N VAL A 79 -18.51 -6.72 32.77
CA VAL A 79 -18.74 -7.07 31.36
C VAL A 79 -18.97 -5.82 30.52
N GLU A 80 -19.76 -4.85 30.99
CA GLU A 80 -19.97 -3.57 30.30
C GLU A 80 -18.67 -2.78 30.11
N ALA A 81 -17.80 -2.75 31.13
CA ALA A 81 -16.50 -2.11 31.03
C ALA A 81 -15.59 -2.79 30.00
N GLU A 82 -15.56 -4.13 29.97
CA GLU A 82 -14.80 -4.91 29.00
C GLU A 82 -15.32 -4.70 27.56
N VAL A 83 -16.64 -4.65 27.36
CA VAL A 83 -17.26 -4.35 26.05
C VAL A 83 -16.86 -2.95 25.57
N ARG A 84 -16.98 -1.92 26.42
CA ARG A 84 -16.57 -0.55 26.06
C ARG A 84 -15.09 -0.46 25.72
N ALA A 85 -14.23 -1.15 26.47
CA ALA A 85 -12.80 -1.20 26.18
C ALA A 85 -12.51 -1.87 24.83
N ALA A 86 -13.23 -2.96 24.50
CA ALA A 86 -13.10 -3.64 23.22
C ALA A 86 -13.58 -2.78 22.03
N GLU A 87 -14.68 -2.05 22.18
CA GLU A 87 -15.18 -1.10 21.16
C GLU A 87 -14.19 0.05 20.92
N ALA A 88 -13.65 0.64 21.99
CA ALA A 88 -12.64 1.68 21.88
C ALA A 88 -11.36 1.17 21.18
N ALA A 89 -10.93 -0.06 21.49
CA ALA A 89 -9.79 -0.69 20.84
C ALA A 89 -10.03 -0.93 19.34
N ARG A 90 -11.23 -1.37 18.95
CA ARG A 90 -11.62 -1.54 17.54
C ARG A 90 -11.62 -0.20 16.79
N ALA A 91 -12.20 0.84 17.37
CA ALA A 91 -12.21 2.18 16.76
C ALA A 91 -10.77 2.73 16.59
N ALA A 92 -9.90 2.50 17.58
CA ALA A 92 -8.49 2.89 17.48
C ALA A 92 -7.74 2.09 16.40
N ALA A 93 -8.02 0.79 16.24
CA ALA A 93 -7.45 -0.03 15.19
C ALA A 93 -7.89 0.43 13.79
N GLU A 94 -9.19 0.69 13.60
CA GLU A 94 -9.73 1.20 12.33
C GLU A 94 -9.12 2.56 11.95
N LYS A 95 -8.95 3.46 12.93
CA LYS A 95 -8.29 4.74 12.71
C LYS A 95 -6.84 4.56 12.26
N ARG A 96 -6.09 3.67 12.92
CA ARG A 96 -4.69 3.36 12.55
C ARG A 96 -4.60 2.76 11.16
N GLU A 97 -5.50 1.84 10.81
CA GLU A 97 -5.56 1.24 9.48
C GLU A 97 -5.83 2.30 8.40
N LYS A 98 -6.76 3.23 8.64
CA LYS A 98 -7.04 4.35 7.73
C LYS A 98 -5.83 5.28 7.56
N GLU A 99 -5.15 5.61 8.65
CA GLU A 99 -3.92 6.42 8.61
C GLU A 99 -2.79 5.70 7.86
N GLU A 100 -2.60 4.41 8.09
CA GLU A 100 -1.61 3.59 7.38
C GLU A 100 -1.96 3.43 5.90
N ALA A 101 -3.22 3.22 5.57
CA ALA A 101 -3.70 3.17 4.19
C ALA A 101 -3.46 4.51 3.46
N ALA A 102 -3.71 5.64 4.13
CA ALA A 102 -3.40 6.96 3.57
C ALA A 102 -1.89 7.15 3.34
N LEU A 103 -1.04 6.64 4.24
CA LEU A 103 0.42 6.65 4.06
C LEU A 103 0.90 5.77 2.90
N ARG A 104 0.10 4.82 2.41
CA ARG A 104 0.46 4.00 1.23
C ARG A 104 0.14 4.69 -0.10
N ILE A 105 -0.68 5.73 -0.11
CA ILE A 105 -1.00 6.49 -1.32
C ILE A 105 0.20 7.39 -1.65
N ALA A 106 0.82 7.16 -2.81
CA ALA A 106 1.94 7.95 -3.27
C ALA A 106 1.45 9.30 -3.84
N PRO A 107 1.90 10.45 -3.32
CA PRO A 107 1.67 11.75 -3.96
C PRO A 107 2.48 11.84 -5.25
N PHE A 108 1.99 12.64 -6.20
CA PHE A 108 2.65 12.89 -7.48
C PHE A 108 3.15 14.34 -7.57
N ALA A 109 4.27 14.51 -8.27
CA ALA A 109 4.86 15.81 -8.58
C ALA A 109 5.37 15.83 -10.02
N ALA A 110 5.44 17.03 -10.59
CA ALA A 110 5.89 17.25 -11.96
C ALA A 110 6.57 18.61 -12.14
N LEU A 111 7.47 18.67 -13.12
CA LEU A 111 8.11 19.87 -13.67
C LEU A 111 7.70 20.02 -15.13
N ALA A 112 7.21 21.20 -15.49
CA ALA A 112 7.10 21.63 -16.87
C ALA A 112 8.10 22.76 -17.15
N VAL A 113 8.65 22.76 -18.37
CA VAL A 113 9.59 23.79 -18.86
C VAL A 113 9.08 24.29 -20.22
N GLY A 114 9.16 25.60 -20.45
CA GLY A 114 8.77 26.28 -21.70
C GLY A 114 9.85 26.20 -22.79
N THR A 115 9.53 26.66 -24.00
CA THR A 115 10.53 26.76 -25.10
C THR A 115 11.70 27.66 -24.71
N GLU A 116 11.40 28.79 -24.07
CA GLU A 116 12.37 29.58 -23.37
C GLU A 116 12.58 28.92 -22.01
N VAL A 117 13.62 28.11 -21.90
CA VAL A 117 13.83 27.22 -20.74
C VAL A 117 14.04 27.98 -19.41
N ILE A 118 14.08 29.31 -19.42
CA ILE A 118 13.99 30.13 -18.21
C ILE A 118 12.62 30.00 -17.52
N HIS A 119 11.56 29.70 -18.27
CA HIS A 119 10.20 29.53 -17.76
C HIS A 119 9.95 28.08 -17.37
N HIS A 120 9.46 27.90 -16.15
CA HIS A 120 9.19 26.60 -15.58
C HIS A 120 7.98 26.65 -14.64
N GLY A 121 7.39 25.49 -14.38
CA GLY A 121 6.26 25.34 -13.47
C GLY A 121 6.33 24.01 -12.73
N TRP A 122 6.06 24.05 -11.43
CA TRP A 122 6.04 22.86 -10.58
C TRP A 122 4.61 22.51 -10.17
N ALA A 123 4.38 21.22 -9.98
CA ALA A 123 3.29 20.68 -9.18
C ALA A 123 3.88 19.68 -8.17
N ARG A 124 3.27 19.61 -6.99
CA ARG A 124 3.61 18.65 -5.93
C ARG A 124 2.36 18.25 -5.17
N ASP A 125 2.45 17.12 -4.46
CA ASP A 125 1.38 16.61 -3.60
C ASP A 125 0.05 16.39 -4.33
N ALA A 126 0.10 16.11 -5.63
CA ALA A 126 -1.09 15.84 -6.43
C ALA A 126 -1.57 14.40 -6.21
N ASP A 127 -2.87 14.17 -6.38
CA ASP A 127 -3.51 12.86 -6.18
C ASP A 127 -3.30 11.90 -7.36
N SER A 128 -2.85 12.41 -8.52
CA SER A 128 -2.55 11.59 -9.70
C SER A 128 -1.45 12.24 -10.54
N LEU A 129 -0.79 11.41 -11.36
CA LEU A 129 0.20 11.88 -12.34
C LEU A 129 -0.41 12.94 -13.27
N ALA A 130 -1.57 12.65 -13.87
CA ALA A 130 -2.22 13.58 -14.80
C ALA A 130 -2.56 14.94 -14.15
N ALA A 131 -2.94 14.95 -12.87
CA ALA A 131 -3.17 16.19 -12.12
C ALA A 131 -1.86 16.97 -11.87
N ALA A 132 -0.78 16.27 -11.52
CA ALA A 132 0.54 16.88 -11.36
C ALA A 132 1.02 17.51 -12.68
N GLU A 133 0.95 16.77 -13.77
CA GLU A 133 1.37 17.21 -15.09
C GLU A 133 0.59 18.43 -15.58
N LYS A 134 -0.74 18.38 -15.47
CA LYS A 134 -1.63 19.50 -15.83
C LYS A 134 -1.30 20.76 -15.02
N LEU A 135 -1.14 20.63 -13.70
CA LEU A 135 -0.84 21.78 -12.84
C LEU A 135 0.57 22.35 -13.10
N ALA A 136 1.55 21.50 -13.37
CA ALA A 136 2.90 21.93 -13.70
C ALA A 136 2.92 22.74 -15.01
N ILE A 137 2.22 22.27 -16.05
CA ILE A 137 2.04 22.99 -17.32
C ILE A 137 1.35 24.33 -17.06
N GLN A 138 0.22 24.36 -16.37
CA GLN A 138 -0.50 25.58 -16.05
C GLN A 138 0.36 26.61 -15.31
N ASN A 139 1.20 26.16 -14.36
CA ASN A 139 2.11 27.04 -13.63
C ASN A 139 3.24 27.57 -14.52
N CYS A 140 3.73 26.77 -15.46
CA CYS A 140 4.75 27.19 -16.43
C CYS A 140 4.18 28.23 -17.42
N GLU A 141 2.96 28.02 -17.92
CA GLU A 141 2.29 28.88 -18.90
C GLU A 141 1.91 30.26 -18.37
N ARG A 142 1.99 30.48 -17.05
CA ARG A 142 1.81 31.83 -16.46
C ARG A 142 2.91 32.81 -16.89
N ALA A 143 4.10 32.30 -17.18
CA ALA A 143 5.26 33.11 -17.55
C ALA A 143 5.84 32.72 -18.90
N GLY A 144 5.65 31.48 -19.36
CA GLY A 144 6.19 30.95 -20.62
C GLY A 144 5.13 30.54 -21.63
N LYS A 145 5.61 30.03 -22.77
CA LYS A 145 4.79 29.44 -23.85
C LYS A 145 5.30 28.03 -24.17
N ASN A 146 4.42 27.21 -24.76
CA ASN A 146 4.71 25.84 -25.19
C ASN A 146 5.35 24.99 -24.09
N CYS A 147 4.79 25.05 -22.89
CA CYS A 147 5.30 24.30 -21.75
C CYS A 147 5.06 22.81 -21.93
N SER A 148 6.06 22.01 -21.59
CA SER A 148 5.96 20.55 -21.62
C SER A 148 6.52 19.94 -20.35
N VAL A 149 5.91 18.85 -19.88
CA VAL A 149 6.43 18.09 -18.74
C VAL A 149 7.74 17.43 -19.12
N VAL A 150 8.76 17.67 -18.31
CA VAL A 150 10.12 17.12 -18.49
C VAL A 150 10.53 16.17 -17.36
N LEU A 151 9.85 16.25 -16.22
CA LEU A 151 10.11 15.44 -15.05
C LEU A 151 8.79 15.19 -14.31
N ALA A 152 8.53 13.96 -13.90
CA ALA A 152 7.44 13.61 -13.00
C ALA A 152 7.81 12.40 -12.14
N TRP A 153 7.37 12.40 -10.89
CA TRP A 153 7.66 11.34 -9.93
C TRP A 153 6.52 11.12 -8.95
N SER A 154 6.47 9.93 -8.35
CA SER A 154 5.61 9.60 -7.23
C SER A 154 6.42 9.33 -5.96
N GLY A 155 5.74 9.39 -4.82
CA GLY A 155 6.29 9.00 -3.53
C GLY A 155 7.16 10.08 -2.86
N ASN A 156 7.97 9.65 -1.90
CA ASN A 156 8.87 10.52 -1.15
C ASN A 156 10.09 10.93 -1.99
N GLY A 157 9.99 12.05 -2.69
CA GLY A 157 11.14 12.63 -3.36
C GLY A 157 11.01 14.09 -3.72
N CYS A 158 12.15 14.62 -4.15
CA CYS A 158 12.39 16.00 -4.52
C CYS A 158 12.83 16.09 -5.98
N GLY A 159 12.42 17.16 -6.65
CA GLY A 159 12.89 17.58 -7.95
C GLY A 159 13.68 18.88 -7.84
N THR A 160 14.73 19.02 -8.64
CA THR A 160 15.46 20.28 -8.82
C THR A 160 15.58 20.58 -10.30
N TYR A 161 15.37 21.85 -10.65
CA TYR A 161 15.64 22.41 -11.95
C TYR A 161 16.70 23.50 -11.82
N ARG A 162 17.64 23.51 -12.74
CA ARG A 162 18.70 24.51 -12.83
C ARG A 162 18.66 25.18 -14.18
N SER A 163 18.94 26.47 -14.23
CA SER A 163 19.13 27.21 -15.48
C SER A 163 20.16 28.33 -15.36
N SER A 164 20.66 28.85 -16.49
CA SER A 164 21.27 30.18 -16.57
C SER A 164 20.17 31.25 -16.73
N LYS A 165 20.57 32.53 -16.65
CA LYS A 165 19.68 33.66 -16.92
C LYS A 165 19.22 33.71 -18.38
N ASP A 166 20.08 33.25 -19.29
CA ASP A 166 19.83 33.29 -20.74
C ASP A 166 19.16 32.01 -21.25
N GLY A 167 18.91 31.02 -20.37
CA GLY A 167 18.30 29.73 -20.72
C GLY A 167 19.20 28.80 -21.54
N ASP A 168 20.44 29.17 -21.81
CA ASP A 168 21.37 28.36 -22.60
C ASP A 168 22.08 27.25 -21.80
N VAL A 169 21.95 27.28 -20.48
CA VAL A 169 22.34 26.23 -19.54
C VAL A 169 21.10 25.84 -18.78
N TYR A 170 20.76 24.56 -18.74
CA TYR A 170 19.63 24.08 -17.96
C TYR A 170 19.77 22.59 -17.67
N GLY A 171 19.10 22.09 -16.64
CA GLY A 171 19.08 20.67 -16.31
C GLY A 171 18.16 20.36 -15.15
N TRP A 172 17.79 19.09 -15.00
CA TRP A 172 16.92 18.64 -13.90
C TRP A 172 17.35 17.32 -13.30
N GLY A 173 17.02 17.17 -12.02
CA GLY A 173 17.32 16.00 -11.22
C GLY A 173 16.20 15.68 -10.25
N THR A 174 16.06 14.39 -9.94
CA THR A 174 15.18 13.89 -8.87
C THR A 174 15.97 12.98 -7.96
N ALA A 175 15.69 13.07 -6.67
CA ALA A 175 16.24 12.16 -5.67
C ALA A 175 15.34 12.16 -4.43
N ARG A 176 15.65 11.29 -3.47
CA ARG A 176 14.91 11.26 -2.20
C ARG A 176 15.13 12.55 -1.41
N LEU A 177 16.34 13.09 -1.46
CA LEU A 177 16.73 14.31 -0.75
C LEU A 177 16.97 15.48 -1.72
N ILE A 178 16.69 16.70 -1.25
CA ILE A 178 16.76 17.90 -2.08
C ILE A 178 18.19 18.23 -2.55
N ASN A 179 19.21 17.93 -1.73
CA ASN A 179 20.63 18.12 -2.07
C ASN A 179 21.11 17.12 -3.13
N GLU A 180 20.67 15.87 -3.05
CA GLU A 180 20.94 14.85 -4.07
C GLU A 180 20.27 15.21 -5.39
N ALA A 181 19.01 15.69 -5.35
CA ALA A 181 18.30 16.18 -6.53
C ALA A 181 19.02 17.40 -7.14
N ALA A 182 19.56 18.29 -6.29
CA ALA A 182 20.34 19.43 -6.73
C ALA A 182 21.65 19.03 -7.41
N SER A 183 22.35 18.04 -6.86
CA SER A 183 23.57 17.47 -7.45
C SER A 183 23.26 16.86 -8.81
N ALA A 184 22.21 16.04 -8.89
CA ALA A 184 21.78 15.44 -10.16
C ALA A 184 21.41 16.50 -11.21
N ALA A 185 20.70 17.56 -10.82
CA ALA A 185 20.37 18.68 -11.71
C ALA A 185 21.62 19.49 -12.14
N PHE A 186 22.61 19.63 -11.26
CA PHE A 186 23.88 20.28 -11.57
C PHE A 186 24.70 19.46 -12.55
N ASP A 187 24.82 18.16 -12.33
CA ASP A 187 25.54 17.24 -13.23
C ASP A 187 24.88 17.22 -14.61
N ASP A 188 23.54 17.21 -14.63
CA ASP A 188 22.76 17.30 -15.86
C ASP A 188 22.99 18.64 -16.59
N ALA A 189 22.91 19.78 -15.90
CA ALA A 189 23.16 21.09 -16.47
C ALA A 189 24.61 21.28 -16.96
N SER A 190 25.59 20.85 -16.17
CA SER A 190 27.02 20.98 -16.48
C SER A 190 27.41 20.14 -17.69
N ARG A 191 26.86 18.93 -17.81
CA ARG A 191 27.06 18.07 -18.99
C ARG A 191 26.54 18.74 -20.26
N ARG A 192 25.38 19.40 -20.17
CA ARG A 192 24.74 20.10 -21.30
C ARG A 192 25.49 21.34 -21.72
N SER A 193 26.02 22.07 -20.75
CA SER A 193 26.62 23.37 -20.98
C SER A 193 28.13 23.34 -21.23
N LYS A 194 28.74 22.14 -21.28
CA LYS A 194 30.20 21.95 -21.31
C LYS A 194 30.89 22.61 -20.12
N GLY A 195 30.31 22.46 -18.94
CA GLY A 195 30.83 22.98 -17.68
C GLY A 195 30.50 24.45 -17.38
N ARG A 196 29.71 25.13 -18.21
CA ARG A 196 29.25 26.49 -17.87
C ARG A 196 28.28 26.46 -16.69
N ALA A 197 28.42 27.44 -15.80
CA ALA A 197 27.66 27.50 -14.58
C ALA A 197 26.17 27.79 -14.83
N SER A 198 25.29 27.06 -14.12
CA SER A 198 23.89 27.41 -13.94
C SER A 198 23.74 28.28 -12.68
N SER A 199 23.16 29.47 -12.79
CA SER A 199 23.02 30.40 -11.65
C SER A 199 21.64 30.36 -11.00
N ASN A 200 20.61 29.88 -11.70
CA ASN A 200 19.26 29.71 -11.19
C ASN A 200 19.06 28.28 -10.71
N ILE A 201 18.49 28.11 -9.51
CA ILE A 201 18.18 26.82 -8.90
C ILE A 201 16.78 26.93 -8.31
N VAL A 202 15.88 26.08 -8.76
CA VAL A 202 14.52 25.98 -8.24
C VAL A 202 14.22 24.54 -7.88
N GLN A 203 13.57 24.34 -6.73
CA GLN A 203 13.46 23.02 -6.13
C GLN A 203 12.08 22.81 -5.54
N THR A 204 11.62 21.57 -5.52
CA THR A 204 10.38 21.19 -4.85
C THR A 204 10.46 19.76 -4.34
N CYS A 205 9.66 19.43 -3.33
CA CYS A 205 9.48 18.07 -2.83
C CYS A 205 8.00 17.82 -2.58
N ASN A 206 7.57 16.57 -2.72
CA ASN A 206 6.33 16.13 -2.11
C ASN A 206 6.43 16.30 -0.59
N THR A 207 5.43 16.93 0.02
CA THR A 207 5.34 17.17 1.47
C THR A 207 4.28 16.32 2.15
N ARG A 208 3.37 15.72 1.37
CA ARG A 208 2.38 14.77 1.87
C ARG A 208 3.13 13.55 2.42
N LYS A 209 2.89 13.24 3.69
CA LYS A 209 3.46 12.05 4.33
C LYS A 209 3.03 10.82 3.56
N THR A 210 3.99 10.07 3.07
CA THR A 210 3.80 8.77 2.43
C THR A 210 4.93 7.84 2.87
N SER A 211 4.70 6.54 2.77
CA SER A 211 5.72 5.50 2.89
C SER A 211 6.22 5.02 1.52
N ALA A 212 5.56 5.46 0.43
CA ALA A 212 5.92 5.07 -0.91
C ALA A 212 7.33 5.57 -1.27
N PRO A 213 8.20 4.69 -1.79
CA PRO A 213 9.53 5.10 -2.24
C PRO A 213 9.41 6.06 -3.43
N LEU A 214 10.47 6.84 -3.67
CA LEU A 214 10.58 7.64 -4.89
C LEU A 214 10.54 6.72 -6.11
N GLU A 215 9.61 6.97 -7.01
CA GLU A 215 9.56 6.38 -8.34
C GLU A 215 9.54 7.50 -9.38
N VAL A 216 10.50 7.47 -10.31
CA VAL A 216 10.57 8.43 -11.42
C VAL A 216 9.70 7.90 -12.55
N LEU A 217 8.64 8.64 -12.88
CA LEU A 217 7.62 8.25 -13.85
C LEU A 217 7.88 8.86 -15.23
N VAL A 218 8.31 10.12 -15.25
CA VAL A 218 8.72 10.83 -16.46
C VAL A 218 10.07 11.46 -16.19
N ARG A 219 11.01 11.23 -17.10
CA ARG A 219 12.27 11.99 -17.15
C ARG A 219 12.66 12.13 -18.61
N LYS A 220 12.19 13.20 -19.24
CA LYS A 220 12.68 13.54 -20.57
C LYS A 220 14.15 13.94 -20.43
N PRO A 221 15.03 13.62 -21.38
CA PRO A 221 16.32 14.27 -21.46
C PRO A 221 16.09 15.72 -21.89
N ALA A 222 16.79 16.67 -21.29
CA ALA A 222 16.65 18.08 -21.67
C ALA A 222 17.15 18.41 -23.08
N ASN A 223 17.79 17.46 -23.76
CA ASN A 223 18.15 17.56 -25.17
C ASN A 223 17.68 16.28 -25.82
N ILE A 224 16.60 16.36 -26.59
CA ILE A 224 16.40 15.48 -27.73
C ILE A 224 17.50 15.94 -28.71
N GLY A 225 18.72 15.39 -28.58
CA GLY A 225 19.79 15.58 -29.58
C GLY A 225 20.94 16.52 -29.27
N GLY A 226 21.76 16.24 -28.26
CA GLY A 226 23.11 16.86 -28.21
C GLY A 226 23.89 16.57 -29.51
N PRO A 227 24.92 17.38 -29.88
CA PRO A 227 25.70 17.14 -31.09
C PRO A 227 26.21 15.70 -31.18
N GLY A 228 25.77 14.98 -32.21
CA GLY A 228 26.13 13.57 -32.44
C GLY A 228 25.27 12.54 -31.73
N ALA A 229 24.34 12.93 -30.85
CA ALA A 229 23.39 12.00 -30.25
C ALA A 229 22.49 11.35 -31.32
N CYS A 230 22.10 10.12 -31.07
CA CYS A 230 21.27 9.33 -31.96
C CYS A 230 20.07 8.77 -31.20
N LEU A 231 18.98 8.59 -31.93
CA LEU A 231 17.89 7.72 -31.51
C LEU A 231 18.26 6.29 -31.90
N LEU A 232 17.78 5.31 -31.15
CA LEU A 232 17.99 3.89 -31.37
C LEU A 232 16.66 3.18 -31.14
N GLN A 233 16.17 2.48 -32.15
CA GLN A 233 14.97 1.66 -32.06
C GLN A 233 15.27 0.30 -32.69
N TYR A 234 14.92 -0.78 -32.01
CA TYR A 234 15.07 -2.14 -32.53
C TYR A 234 13.82 -2.60 -33.23
N GLU A 235 13.97 -3.20 -34.41
CA GLU A 235 12.92 -3.93 -35.10
C GLU A 235 12.94 -5.42 -34.71
N VAL A 236 11.76 -6.03 -34.58
CA VAL A 236 11.57 -7.46 -34.35
C VAL A 236 10.53 -7.99 -35.31
N ASN A 237 10.88 -9.08 -36.00
CA ASN A 237 10.03 -9.70 -36.98
C ASN A 237 9.41 -10.98 -36.43
N PHE A 238 8.18 -11.21 -36.85
CA PHE A 238 7.53 -12.50 -36.71
C PHE A 238 7.65 -13.25 -38.03
N GLU A 239 8.09 -14.49 -37.93
CA GLU A 239 8.05 -15.45 -39.04
C GLU A 239 7.15 -16.61 -38.66
N ASP A 240 6.40 -17.14 -39.61
CA ASP A 240 5.69 -18.40 -39.41
C ASP A 240 6.64 -19.62 -39.43
N GLN A 241 6.09 -20.83 -39.30
CA GLN A 241 6.90 -22.06 -39.31
C GLN A 241 7.61 -22.33 -40.65
N ARG A 242 7.22 -21.66 -41.73
CA ARG A 242 7.82 -21.76 -43.06
C ARG A 242 8.94 -20.75 -43.26
N GLY A 243 9.12 -19.84 -42.30
CA GLY A 243 10.03 -18.70 -42.42
C GLY A 243 9.43 -17.54 -43.19
N ASP A 244 8.12 -17.55 -43.46
CA ASP A 244 7.45 -16.46 -44.14
C ASP A 244 7.21 -15.32 -43.15
N TRP A 245 7.50 -14.10 -43.59
CA TRP A 245 7.35 -12.91 -42.77
C TRP A 245 5.86 -12.59 -42.53
N VAL A 246 5.46 -12.49 -41.26
CA VAL A 246 4.06 -12.25 -40.87
C VAL A 246 3.84 -10.99 -40.06
N GLY A 247 4.90 -10.23 -39.72
CA GLY A 247 4.75 -8.94 -39.05
C GLY A 247 6.03 -8.33 -38.47
N ARG A 248 5.95 -7.05 -38.12
CA ARG A 248 7.05 -6.21 -37.60
C ARG A 248 6.62 -5.43 -36.37
N PHE A 249 7.52 -5.34 -35.39
CA PHE A 249 7.33 -4.57 -34.17
C PHE A 249 8.58 -3.81 -33.82
N TYR A 250 8.39 -2.66 -33.19
CA TYR A 250 9.47 -1.79 -32.78
C TYR A 250 9.61 -1.76 -31.26
N SER A 251 10.84 -1.68 -30.77
CA SER A 251 11.12 -1.38 -29.36
C SER A 251 10.72 0.07 -29.04
N PRO A 252 10.69 0.45 -27.75
CA PRO A 252 10.80 1.86 -27.38
C PRO A 252 11.98 2.53 -28.06
N VAL A 253 11.90 3.85 -28.23
CA VAL A 253 13.01 4.63 -28.78
C VAL A 253 13.95 5.02 -27.65
N TYR A 254 15.18 4.53 -27.74
CA TYR A 254 16.28 4.91 -26.87
C TYR A 254 16.99 6.12 -27.48
N GLN A 255 17.54 7.02 -26.67
CA GLN A 255 18.51 8.00 -27.15
C GLN A 255 19.85 7.67 -26.53
N LEU A 256 20.89 7.76 -27.35
CA LEU A 256 22.26 7.59 -26.93
C LEU A 256 23.00 8.90 -27.09
N GLU A 257 23.95 9.15 -26.18
CA GLU A 257 24.91 10.24 -26.36
C GLU A 257 25.80 9.95 -27.59
N GLY A 258 26.40 10.97 -28.19
CA GLY A 258 27.08 10.78 -29.48
C GLY A 258 28.25 9.80 -29.47
N ALA A 259 28.94 9.65 -28.34
CA ALA A 259 29.97 8.63 -28.16
C ALA A 259 29.41 7.21 -27.94
N ASP A 260 28.15 7.13 -27.50
CA ASP A 260 27.43 5.87 -27.26
C ASP A 260 26.71 5.37 -28.51
N CYS A 261 26.57 6.23 -29.52
CA CYS A 261 25.95 5.90 -30.79
C CYS A 261 26.77 4.82 -31.51
N PRO A 262 26.13 3.75 -32.00
CA PRO A 262 26.85 2.63 -32.58
C PRO A 262 27.54 2.96 -33.92
N ARG A 263 27.36 4.18 -34.46
CA ARG A 263 28.13 4.75 -35.57
C ARG A 263 28.20 6.27 -35.43
N LYS A 264 29.22 6.91 -36.00
CA LYS A 264 29.19 8.36 -36.27
C LYS A 264 28.02 8.61 -37.21
N VAL A 265 26.95 9.22 -36.70
CA VAL A 265 25.76 9.51 -37.50
C VAL A 265 26.18 10.37 -38.69
N GLY A 266 26.21 9.76 -39.88
CA GLY A 266 26.44 10.48 -41.13
C GLY A 266 25.25 11.41 -41.43
N ASP A 267 25.27 12.07 -42.59
CA ASP A 267 24.13 12.89 -43.03
C ASP A 267 22.94 12.04 -43.53
N GLY A 268 23.07 10.71 -43.55
CA GLY A 268 22.00 9.77 -43.83
C GLY A 268 21.00 9.67 -42.68
N GLU A 269 19.71 9.66 -43.02
CA GLU A 269 18.60 9.80 -42.08
C GLU A 269 18.29 8.49 -41.32
N PHE A 270 18.75 7.31 -41.82
CA PHE A 270 18.53 5.99 -41.23
C PHE A 270 19.70 5.04 -41.57
N ASP A 271 20.45 4.57 -40.56
CA ASP A 271 21.42 3.48 -40.73
C ASP A 271 20.88 2.20 -40.07
N VAL A 272 20.95 1.07 -40.79
CA VAL A 272 20.44 -0.26 -40.38
C VAL A 272 21.61 -1.19 -40.04
N TYR A 273 21.55 -1.89 -38.89
CA TYR A 273 22.65 -2.72 -38.37
C TYR A 273 22.45 -4.22 -38.66
N PHE A 274 22.82 -4.70 -39.83
CA PHE A 274 22.80 -6.15 -40.07
C PHE A 274 24.00 -6.86 -39.41
N LYS A 275 23.78 -7.56 -38.28
CA LYS A 275 24.63 -8.72 -37.94
C LYS A 275 23.95 -9.95 -38.54
N ALA A 276 24.37 -10.30 -39.75
CA ALA A 276 23.85 -11.45 -40.49
C ALA A 276 23.73 -12.68 -39.56
N VAL A 277 22.54 -13.28 -39.54
CA VAL A 277 22.38 -14.62 -38.96
C VAL A 277 23.22 -15.56 -39.82
N PRO A 278 24.04 -16.45 -39.23
CA PRO A 278 24.82 -17.41 -40.02
C PRO A 278 23.90 -18.16 -41.01
N GLY A 279 24.06 -17.92 -42.31
CA GLY A 279 23.24 -18.50 -43.39
C GLY A 279 22.44 -17.52 -44.25
N SER A 280 22.31 -16.22 -43.90
CA SER A 280 21.68 -15.24 -44.80
C SER A 280 22.64 -14.81 -45.93
N ARG A 281 22.24 -15.02 -47.19
CA ARG A 281 23.07 -14.77 -48.38
C ARG A 281 23.34 -13.29 -48.70
N SER A 282 22.72 -12.35 -48.00
CA SER A 282 22.97 -10.92 -48.14
C SER A 282 23.71 -10.40 -46.91
N SER A 283 24.74 -9.56 -47.11
CA SER A 283 25.29 -8.58 -46.14
C SER A 283 26.50 -8.94 -45.24
N THR A 284 27.50 -9.69 -45.71
CA THR A 284 28.74 -9.90 -44.89
C THR A 284 29.76 -8.76 -44.93
N GLU A 285 29.72 -7.80 -45.86
CA GLU A 285 30.82 -6.83 -46.03
C GLU A 285 30.63 -5.43 -45.42
N GLU A 286 29.40 -4.91 -45.25
CA GLU A 286 29.20 -3.56 -44.69
C GLU A 286 29.04 -3.51 -43.16
N ALA A 287 28.87 -4.66 -42.51
CA ALA A 287 28.69 -4.78 -41.07
C ALA A 287 29.96 -4.46 -40.23
N MET A 288 31.12 -4.21 -40.86
CA MET A 288 32.43 -4.19 -40.19
C MET A 288 33.03 -2.79 -39.93
N LYS A 289 32.31 -1.69 -40.15
CA LYS A 289 32.80 -0.32 -39.80
C LYS A 289 32.16 0.27 -38.54
N LEU A 290 31.73 -0.60 -37.64
CA LEU A 290 31.17 -0.17 -36.35
C LEU A 290 32.31 0.02 -35.35
N ASP A 291 32.17 1.00 -34.46
CA ASP A 291 33.02 1.08 -33.29
C ASP A 291 32.61 -0.08 -32.34
N PRO A 292 33.45 -1.11 -32.17
CA PRO A 292 33.11 -2.27 -31.35
C PRO A 292 32.99 -1.92 -29.85
N SER A 293 33.40 -0.72 -29.44
CA SER A 293 33.38 -0.27 -28.04
C SER A 293 32.12 0.49 -27.63
N GLY A 294 31.27 0.87 -28.60
CA GLY A 294 30.09 1.71 -28.37
C GLY A 294 29.00 1.04 -27.53
N LYS A 295 28.39 1.80 -26.62
CA LYS A 295 27.28 1.35 -25.77
C LYS A 295 26.08 0.84 -26.58
N GLY A 296 25.80 1.41 -27.74
CA GLY A 296 24.73 0.94 -28.63
C GLY A 296 24.91 -0.49 -29.15
N LEU A 297 26.16 -0.92 -29.40
CA LEU A 297 26.43 -2.30 -29.84
C LEU A 297 26.16 -3.29 -28.70
N ARG A 298 26.63 -2.97 -27.48
CA ARG A 298 26.33 -3.79 -26.29
C ARG A 298 24.83 -3.89 -26.04
N MET A 299 24.08 -2.79 -26.17
CA MET A 299 22.62 -2.83 -26.03
C MET A 299 21.96 -3.73 -27.08
N ALA A 300 22.46 -3.75 -28.32
CA ALA A 300 21.94 -4.64 -29.37
C ALA A 300 22.21 -6.11 -29.06
N GLU A 301 23.36 -6.43 -28.46
CA GLU A 301 23.68 -7.78 -27.99
C GLU A 301 22.82 -8.19 -26.78
N GLU A 302 22.65 -7.29 -25.80
CA GLU A 302 21.75 -7.49 -24.66
C GLU A 302 20.31 -7.69 -25.12
N PHE A 303 19.82 -6.88 -26.06
CA PHE A 303 18.48 -7.00 -26.60
C PHE A 303 18.26 -8.34 -27.30
N ARG A 304 19.25 -8.81 -28.05
CA ARG A 304 19.19 -10.12 -28.71
C ARG A 304 19.18 -11.27 -27.72
N ALA A 305 20.05 -11.20 -26.71
CA ALA A 305 20.08 -12.18 -25.64
C ALA A 305 18.73 -12.22 -24.90
N TRP A 306 18.17 -11.05 -24.60
CA TRP A 306 16.85 -10.92 -23.99
C TRP A 306 15.76 -11.51 -24.89
N LEU A 307 15.70 -11.14 -26.17
CA LEU A 307 14.67 -11.60 -27.10
C LEU A 307 14.72 -13.11 -27.32
N ALA A 308 15.92 -13.71 -27.35
CA ALA A 308 16.09 -15.16 -27.49
C ALA A 308 15.46 -15.96 -26.33
N THR A 309 15.23 -15.34 -25.17
CA THR A 309 14.53 -15.97 -24.04
C THR A 309 13.01 -15.89 -24.15
N LYS A 310 12.47 -15.11 -25.09
CA LYS A 310 11.05 -14.82 -25.20
C LYS A 310 10.37 -15.77 -26.18
N ARG A 311 9.12 -16.13 -25.88
CA ARG A 311 8.25 -16.89 -26.78
C ARG A 311 7.43 -15.93 -27.62
N SER A 312 7.15 -16.31 -28.87
CA SER A 312 6.25 -15.53 -29.70
C SER A 312 4.85 -15.47 -29.07
N PRO A 313 4.19 -14.29 -29.01
CA PRO A 313 2.81 -14.16 -28.57
C PRO A 313 1.81 -14.65 -29.63
N VAL A 314 2.26 -14.89 -30.87
CA VAL A 314 1.41 -15.46 -31.94
C VAL A 314 1.72 -16.93 -32.08
N ALA A 315 0.73 -17.78 -31.78
CA ALA A 315 0.85 -19.22 -31.93
C ALA A 315 1.27 -19.58 -33.37
N GLY A 316 2.25 -20.49 -33.50
CA GLY A 316 2.76 -20.92 -34.80
C GLY A 316 3.79 -19.98 -35.44
N THR A 317 4.27 -18.96 -34.72
CA THR A 317 5.32 -18.07 -35.20
C THR A 317 6.55 -18.09 -34.29
N VAL A 318 7.69 -17.66 -34.81
CA VAL A 318 8.93 -17.43 -34.08
C VAL A 318 9.29 -15.95 -34.16
N MET A 319 9.87 -15.42 -33.07
CA MET A 319 10.45 -14.08 -33.09
C MET A 319 11.86 -14.17 -33.64
N ARG A 320 12.14 -13.40 -34.69
CA ARG A 320 13.50 -13.17 -35.16
C ARG A 320 13.84 -11.70 -34.97
N ASN A 321 14.97 -11.47 -34.33
CA ASN A 321 15.61 -10.18 -34.39
C ASN A 321 16.20 -10.05 -35.79
N ILE A 322 15.60 -9.22 -36.64
CA ILE A 322 16.34 -8.63 -37.75
C ILE A 322 17.03 -7.43 -37.12
N GLY A 323 18.35 -7.33 -37.26
CA GLY A 323 19.21 -6.41 -36.52
C GLY A 323 18.97 -4.92 -36.76
N ASP A 324 17.77 -4.51 -37.16
CA ASP A 324 17.48 -3.15 -37.60
C ASP A 324 17.35 -2.25 -36.38
N ALA A 325 18.51 -1.88 -35.85
CA ALA A 325 18.72 -0.78 -34.94
C ALA A 325 18.68 0.49 -35.78
N THR A 326 17.52 1.10 -35.95
CA THR A 326 17.47 2.38 -36.66
C THR A 326 18.18 3.43 -35.82
N THR A 327 19.29 3.97 -36.33
CA THR A 327 19.92 5.16 -35.77
C THR A 327 19.77 6.37 -36.66
N THR A 328 19.28 7.46 -36.07
CA THR A 328 19.09 8.74 -36.77
C THR A 328 19.53 9.89 -35.89
N LYS A 329 19.93 11.00 -36.51
CA LYS A 329 20.20 12.25 -35.77
C LYS A 329 18.91 12.62 -35.06
N VAL A 330 19.05 12.96 -33.81
CA VAL A 330 17.91 13.33 -33.01
C VAL A 330 17.37 14.68 -33.52
N THR A 331 16.30 14.64 -34.30
CA THR A 331 15.58 15.83 -34.80
C THR A 331 14.11 15.70 -34.42
N PRO A 332 13.35 16.82 -34.29
CA PRO A 332 11.91 16.74 -34.05
C PRO A 332 11.17 15.92 -35.11
N LYS A 333 11.59 16.01 -36.38
CA LYS A 333 11.06 15.21 -37.50
C LYS A 333 11.36 13.72 -37.29
N ALA A 334 12.62 13.35 -37.08
CA ALA A 334 13.00 11.96 -36.89
C ALA A 334 12.36 11.34 -35.64
N MET A 335 12.18 12.14 -34.58
CA MET A 335 11.48 11.70 -33.38
C MET A 335 10.00 11.44 -33.67
N LYS A 336 9.35 12.36 -34.40
CA LYS A 336 7.96 12.19 -34.84
C LYS A 336 7.82 10.96 -35.74
N GLU A 337 8.69 10.79 -36.73
CA GLU A 337 8.66 9.67 -37.67
C GLU A 337 8.91 8.32 -36.97
N LEU A 338 9.90 8.22 -36.08
CA LEU A 338 10.15 6.98 -35.34
C LEU A 338 9.00 6.61 -34.38
N VAL A 339 8.31 7.60 -33.83
CA VAL A 339 7.14 7.38 -32.97
C VAL A 339 5.92 6.99 -33.80
N GLU A 340 5.70 7.65 -34.94
CA GLU A 340 4.59 7.33 -35.85
C GLU A 340 4.82 5.98 -36.57
N ASN A 341 6.08 5.60 -36.83
CA ASN A 341 6.47 4.32 -37.44
C ASN A 341 6.18 3.11 -36.55
N VAL A 342 5.99 3.28 -35.23
CA VAL A 342 5.46 2.21 -34.35
C VAL A 342 4.08 1.72 -34.82
N SER A 343 3.40 2.49 -35.68
CA SER A 343 2.05 2.25 -36.17
C SER A 343 1.97 1.79 -37.63
N ILE A 344 3.08 1.83 -38.39
CA ILE A 344 3.04 1.52 -39.84
C ILE A 344 3.17 0.00 -40.02
N LEU A 345 2.02 -0.64 -40.00
CA LEU A 345 1.82 -2.00 -40.46
C LEU A 345 1.99 -2.02 -41.98
N ASP A 346 2.94 -2.81 -42.45
CA ASP A 346 3.06 -3.10 -43.87
C ASP A 346 1.77 -3.76 -44.36
N ALA A 347 1.31 -3.37 -45.55
CA ALA A 347 -0.04 -3.59 -46.08
C ALA A 347 -0.41 -5.06 -46.38
N GLY A 348 0.36 -6.05 -45.91
CA GLY A 348 0.21 -7.47 -46.20
C GLY A 348 -0.31 -8.35 -45.06
N MET A 349 -0.46 -7.84 -43.83
CA MET A 349 -0.90 -8.67 -42.69
C MET A 349 -2.41 -8.92 -42.68
N ASP A 350 -2.80 -10.16 -42.38
CA ASP A 350 -4.19 -10.53 -42.09
C ASP A 350 -4.72 -9.72 -40.89
N LYS A 351 -5.86 -9.05 -41.07
CA LYS A 351 -6.53 -8.22 -40.06
C LYS A 351 -6.81 -8.96 -38.74
N SER A 352 -6.94 -10.29 -38.77
CA SER A 352 -7.15 -11.14 -37.59
C SER A 352 -5.88 -11.30 -36.74
N VAL A 353 -4.71 -11.33 -37.37
CA VAL A 353 -3.41 -11.30 -36.69
C VAL A 353 -3.19 -9.92 -36.10
N LEU A 354 -3.46 -8.87 -36.87
CA LEU A 354 -3.33 -7.47 -36.42
C LEU A 354 -4.10 -7.18 -35.12
N ARG A 355 -5.31 -7.72 -34.96
CA ARG A 355 -6.11 -7.52 -33.72
C ARG A 355 -5.52 -8.20 -32.48
N ARG A 356 -4.72 -9.26 -32.65
CA ARG A 356 -4.13 -10.02 -31.54
C ARG A 356 -2.78 -9.45 -31.11
N VAL A 357 -2.03 -8.92 -32.06
CA VAL A 357 -0.67 -8.43 -31.83
C VAL A 357 -0.62 -6.92 -31.66
N PHE A 358 -1.59 -6.17 -32.19
CA PHE A 358 -1.63 -4.74 -31.93
C PHE A 358 -2.38 -4.44 -30.64
N PRO A 359 -1.85 -3.57 -29.77
CA PRO A 359 -0.53 -2.97 -29.72
C PRO A 359 0.36 -3.66 -28.66
N LEU A 360 1.31 -4.45 -29.14
CA LEU A 360 2.27 -5.22 -28.36
C LEU A 360 3.64 -4.53 -28.36
N CYS A 361 4.24 -4.42 -27.18
CA CYS A 361 5.51 -3.73 -26.98
C CYS A 361 6.48 -4.53 -26.12
N PHE A 362 7.76 -4.19 -26.17
CA PHE A 362 8.81 -4.88 -25.42
C PHE A 362 9.21 -4.05 -24.18
N ASP A 363 9.19 -4.66 -22.99
CA ASP A 363 9.71 -4.03 -21.76
C ASP A 363 11.23 -4.28 -21.62
N PHE A 364 11.97 -4.01 -22.69
CA PHE A 364 13.43 -4.16 -22.67
C PHE A 364 14.07 -2.93 -22.02
N LYS A 365 14.75 -3.15 -20.89
CA LYS A 365 15.45 -2.13 -20.10
C LYS A 365 16.95 -2.42 -20.09
N PRO A 366 17.71 -1.90 -21.06
CA PRO A 366 19.16 -2.05 -21.07
C PRO A 366 19.79 -1.40 -19.84
N ALA A 367 20.86 -2.00 -19.31
CA ALA A 367 21.49 -1.51 -18.09
C ALA A 367 22.06 -0.10 -18.28
N GLY A 368 21.69 0.84 -17.40
CA GLY A 368 22.22 2.21 -17.44
C GLY A 368 21.78 3.04 -18.65
N VAL A 369 20.69 2.65 -19.33
CA VAL A 369 20.06 3.43 -20.40
C VAL A 369 18.59 3.62 -20.07
N THR A 370 18.21 4.87 -19.83
CA THR A 370 16.80 5.22 -19.69
C THR A 370 16.23 5.49 -21.07
N PRO A 371 15.14 4.82 -21.49
CA PRO A 371 14.45 5.15 -22.73
C PRO A 371 14.04 6.62 -22.67
N VAL A 372 14.39 7.35 -23.72
CA VAL A 372 14.15 8.80 -23.82
C VAL A 372 12.71 9.10 -24.13
N ALA A 373 12.12 8.19 -24.88
CA ALA A 373 10.72 8.16 -25.14
C ALA A 373 10.31 6.70 -25.11
N THR A 374 9.53 6.33 -24.10
CA THR A 374 8.54 5.27 -24.29
C THR A 374 7.36 5.84 -25.11
N HIS A 375 7.59 6.69 -26.12
CA HIS A 375 6.52 7.21 -26.96
C HIS A 375 6.13 6.13 -27.96
N GLY A 376 4.83 5.83 -27.98
CA GLY A 376 4.25 4.59 -28.48
C GLY A 376 3.82 3.64 -27.35
N ALA A 377 4.39 3.75 -26.15
CA ALA A 377 4.02 2.94 -24.97
C ALA A 377 2.59 3.19 -24.49
N GLU A 378 2.14 4.44 -24.61
CA GLU A 378 0.77 4.88 -24.39
C GLU A 378 -0.23 4.22 -25.35
N HIS A 379 0.25 3.78 -26.51
CA HIS A 379 -0.55 3.00 -27.45
C HIS A 379 -0.45 1.50 -27.14
N CYS A 380 0.52 1.01 -26.37
CA CYS A 380 0.67 -0.40 -26.01
C CYS A 380 -0.41 -0.88 -25.05
N ARG A 381 -1.08 -1.98 -25.39
CA ARG A 381 -2.06 -2.67 -24.54
C ARG A 381 -1.47 -3.97 -23.98
N ASN A 382 -0.46 -4.52 -24.63
CA ASN A 382 0.20 -5.76 -24.22
C ASN A 382 1.73 -5.56 -24.20
N TRP A 383 2.39 -6.18 -23.22
CA TRP A 383 3.84 -6.10 -23.05
C TRP A 383 4.47 -7.49 -23.04
N ILE A 384 5.49 -7.70 -23.88
CA ILE A 384 6.43 -8.82 -23.73
C ILE A 384 7.45 -8.39 -22.68
N ARG A 385 7.42 -9.09 -21.54
CA ARG A 385 8.33 -8.87 -20.40
C ARG A 385 9.43 -9.91 -20.37
#